data_AF-A0A6G3D8L2-F1
#
_entry.id   AF-A0A6G3D8L2-F1
#
_cell.length_a   1.000
_cell.length_b   1.000
_cell.length_c   1.000
_cell.angle_alpha   90.00
_cell.angle_beta   90.00
_cell.angle_gamma   90.00
#
_symmetry.space_group_name_H-M   'P 1'
#
loop_
_entity.id
_entity.type
_entity.pdbx_description
1 polymer ?
#
loop_
_entity_poly.entity_id
_entity_poly.type
_entity_poly.pdbx_seq_one_letter_code
_entity_poly.pdbx_strand_id
1 'polypeptide(L)'
;MSELTETGPRDASWGRARSVRPGDAPFTGSTALRSRADATLPERFRRSAAAVGSGAKMSTEDFAGWLAERSAAHPFRVHRIAFDQLQGWSFEPVTGNLVHDSGRFFTVHGLRVRVTEGAHDWQQPIINQAEVGVLGILAKEFDGVLHFLMQAKMEPGNPRLVQLSPTVQATRSNYTKAHGGGSVKYLEYFTGRRPTRVLVDVLQSEHGAWFLHKANRNVIVETREDVPPDPDFCWLTLGQLGELLLKDHVVNMDSRTVLACAPHLLTEPQALSSDTELLSWITTEKAGHQVRAEPLPLAETEGWVRTESAVRRLDDRFFRVVAVRAEAANREVAGWTQPLFEPVATGVTAFLTGRFGGVPHLLVHARAEGGFLESVELGPTVQCVPDNYRGHAAPAAPRFLDLVLNAAPHSIRYSALHSEEGGRFLNAVSRHLVVDVDTAALSTPPEGYRWVTPGQLNWLARHSRYVNVQARSLLAALNSGAVRL
;
A
#
# COMPACT_ATOMS: atom_id res chain seq x y z
N MET A 1 39.58 44.43 46.00
CA MET A 1 40.22 45.57 45.34
C MET A 1 40.74 45.09 44.00
N SER A 2 40.31 45.72 42.89
CA SER A 2 40.96 45.80 41.56
C SER A 2 41.42 44.46 40.91
N GLU A 3 41.09 44.07 39.68
CA GLU A 3 40.76 44.79 38.46
C GLU A 3 40.19 43.76 37.45
N LEU A 4 39.29 44.23 36.58
CA LEU A 4 38.68 43.53 35.45
C LEU A 4 39.27 44.10 34.16
N THR A 5 39.65 43.23 33.22
CA THR A 5 39.83 43.39 31.76
C THR A 5 40.60 42.13 31.31
N GLU A 6 40.39 41.46 30.18
CA GLU A 6 39.59 41.63 28.97
C GLU A 6 39.67 40.31 28.19
N THR A 7 38.64 40.00 27.40
CA THR A 7 38.66 39.44 26.02
C THR A 7 37.47 38.50 25.79
N GLY A 8 36.44 39.05 25.15
CA GLY A 8 35.27 38.29 24.67
C GLY A 8 35.53 37.55 23.36
N PRO A 9 34.70 36.55 23.01
CA PRO A 9 34.72 35.96 21.68
C PRO A 9 33.99 36.82 20.66
N ARG A 10 34.61 36.95 19.49
CA ARG A 10 34.06 37.57 18.28
C ARG A 10 32.93 36.71 17.71
N ASP A 11 31.80 37.36 17.47
CA ASP A 11 30.67 36.84 16.69
C ASP A 11 31.11 36.45 15.27
N ALA A 12 30.87 35.20 14.89
CA ALA A 12 30.89 34.75 13.50
C ALA A 12 29.45 34.42 13.09
N SER A 13 28.78 35.41 12.51
CA SER A 13 27.45 35.29 11.93
C SER A 13 27.44 34.33 10.74
N TRP A 14 27.01 33.08 10.95
CA TRP A 14 26.56 32.22 9.86
C TRP A 14 25.11 32.58 9.51
N GLY A 15 24.95 33.26 8.38
CA GLY A 15 23.66 33.63 7.81
C GLY A 15 22.78 32.40 7.64
N ARG A 16 21.69 32.32 8.42
CA ARG A 16 20.61 31.36 8.18
C ARG A 16 19.93 31.75 6.88
N ALA A 17 20.23 31.03 5.80
CA ALA A 17 19.36 31.01 4.64
C ALA A 17 17.99 30.51 5.11
N ARG A 18 16.97 31.40 5.07
CA ARG A 18 15.58 31.03 5.32
C ARG A 18 15.19 29.99 4.29
N SER A 19 14.98 28.74 4.72
CA SER A 19 14.37 27.72 3.87
C SER A 19 12.94 28.16 3.58
N VAL A 20 12.65 28.50 2.33
CA VAL A 20 11.28 28.72 1.87
C VAL A 20 10.57 27.36 1.93
N ARG A 21 9.61 27.22 2.85
CA ARG A 21 8.73 26.05 2.89
C ARG A 21 7.82 26.12 1.66
N PRO A 22 7.64 25.04 0.88
CA PRO A 22 6.58 24.99 -0.10
C PRO A 22 5.26 24.95 0.67
N GLY A 23 4.61 26.11 0.82
CA GLY A 23 3.40 26.26 1.64
C GLY A 23 3.08 27.67 2.13
N ASP A 24 3.98 28.65 1.99
CA ASP A 24 3.74 30.04 2.43
C ASP A 24 2.87 30.84 1.45
N ALA A 25 1.78 30.26 0.95
CA ALA A 25 0.64 31.07 0.53
C ALA A 25 -0.13 31.45 1.80
N PRO A 26 -0.33 32.74 2.11
CA PRO A 26 -1.13 33.12 3.27
C PRO A 26 -2.50 32.47 3.13
N PHE A 27 -2.92 31.71 4.15
CA PHE A 27 -4.31 31.31 4.31
C PHE A 27 -5.12 32.62 4.34
N THR A 28 -5.69 33.02 3.20
CA THR A 28 -6.71 34.06 3.17
C THR A 28 -7.91 33.44 3.86
N GLY A 29 -8.03 33.65 5.17
CA GLY A 29 -9.07 33.08 5.99
C GLY A 29 -10.45 33.46 5.45
N SER A 30 -11.10 32.54 4.77
CA SER A 30 -12.50 32.67 4.39
C SER A 30 -13.34 32.49 5.66
N THR A 31 -14.13 33.51 6.02
CA THR A 31 -15.12 33.41 7.10
C THR A 31 -16.42 32.75 6.64
N ALA A 32 -16.58 32.50 5.34
CA ALA A 32 -17.75 31.82 4.80
C ALA A 32 -17.76 30.34 5.24
N LEU A 33 -18.80 29.98 6.01
CA LEU A 33 -19.07 28.63 6.43
C LEU A 33 -19.39 27.74 5.22
N ARG A 34 -19.02 26.45 5.33
CA ARG A 34 -19.33 25.41 4.34
C ARG A 34 -19.91 24.19 5.06
N SER A 35 -20.67 23.38 4.35
CA SER A 35 -21.15 22.09 4.88
C SER A 35 -19.96 21.23 5.31
N ARG A 36 -20.08 20.58 6.48
CA ARG A 36 -19.02 19.70 7.03
C ARG A 36 -18.72 18.49 6.14
N ALA A 37 -19.70 18.02 5.38
CA ALA A 37 -19.56 16.93 4.44
C ALA A 37 -20.15 17.33 3.09
N ASP A 38 -19.50 16.87 2.02
CA ASP A 38 -20.10 16.90 0.69
C ASP A 38 -21.04 15.70 0.53
N ALA A 39 -22.34 15.93 0.68
CA ALA A 39 -23.37 14.90 0.51
C ALA A 39 -23.45 14.35 -0.92
N THR A 40 -22.90 15.06 -1.92
CA THR A 40 -22.93 14.63 -3.33
C THR A 40 -21.79 13.68 -3.67
N LEU A 41 -20.70 13.68 -2.90
CA LEU A 41 -19.49 12.93 -3.24
C LEU A 41 -19.72 11.41 -3.36
N PRO A 42 -20.41 10.74 -2.41
CA PRO A 42 -20.66 9.30 -2.53
C PRO A 42 -21.46 8.94 -3.79
N GLU A 43 -22.43 9.78 -4.18
CA GLU A 43 -23.23 9.57 -5.39
C GLU A 43 -22.38 9.68 -6.67
N ARG A 44 -21.44 10.62 -6.72
CA ARG A 44 -20.53 10.77 -7.86
C ARG A 44 -19.62 9.56 -8.04
N PHE A 45 -19.10 9.01 -6.94
CA PHE A 45 -18.34 7.77 -6.97
C PHE A 45 -19.22 6.57 -7.36
N ARG A 46 -20.44 6.45 -6.83
CA ARG A 46 -21.38 5.38 -7.21
C ARG A 46 -21.73 5.42 -8.70
N ARG A 47 -21.96 6.61 -9.25
CA ARG A 47 -22.18 6.80 -10.69
C ARG A 47 -20.99 6.35 -11.53
N SER A 48 -19.77 6.67 -11.11
CA SER A 48 -18.56 6.20 -11.77
C SER A 48 -18.36 4.68 -11.65
N ALA A 49 -18.70 4.09 -10.49
CA ALA A 49 -18.67 2.64 -10.29
C ALA A 49 -19.70 1.91 -11.17
N ALA A 50 -20.85 2.53 -11.44
CA ALA A 50 -21.88 1.99 -12.31
C ALA A 50 -21.55 2.10 -13.81
N ALA A 51 -20.64 3.01 -14.19
CA ALA A 51 -20.21 3.17 -15.57
C ALA A 51 -19.15 2.11 -15.93
N VAL A 52 -19.56 1.03 -16.58
CA VAL A 52 -18.74 -0.14 -16.94
C VAL A 52 -18.62 -0.30 -18.46
N GLY A 53 -17.65 -1.11 -18.93
CA GLY A 53 -17.46 -1.44 -20.34
C GLY A 53 -16.86 -0.32 -21.21
N SER A 54 -17.34 0.92 -21.08
CA SER A 54 -16.81 2.07 -21.81
C SER A 54 -16.81 3.35 -20.99
N GLY A 55 -15.65 3.99 -20.92
CA GLY A 55 -15.50 5.36 -20.44
C GLY A 55 -15.52 6.37 -21.59
N ALA A 56 -15.32 7.65 -21.27
CA ALA A 56 -15.32 8.75 -22.25
C ALA A 56 -14.09 8.79 -23.17
N LYS A 57 -13.02 8.05 -22.82
CA LYS A 57 -11.72 8.08 -23.54
C LYS A 57 -11.27 6.74 -24.09
N MET A 58 -11.72 5.63 -23.50
CA MET A 58 -11.27 4.28 -23.83
C MET A 58 -12.32 3.26 -23.36
N SER A 59 -12.54 2.20 -24.13
CA SER A 59 -13.33 1.06 -23.69
C SER A 59 -12.48 0.09 -22.86
N THR A 60 -13.10 -0.71 -21.99
CA THR A 60 -12.38 -1.75 -21.24
C THR A 60 -11.87 -2.86 -22.18
N GLU A 61 -12.49 -3.06 -23.33
CA GLU A 61 -12.03 -4.00 -24.37
C GLU A 61 -10.69 -3.54 -24.98
N ASP A 62 -10.58 -2.24 -25.30
CA ASP A 62 -9.36 -1.66 -25.89
C ASP A 62 -8.20 -1.58 -24.89
N PHE A 63 -8.49 -1.59 -23.59
CA PHE A 63 -7.49 -1.44 -22.52
C PHE A 63 -6.37 -2.48 -22.62
N ALA A 64 -6.71 -3.75 -22.90
CA ALA A 64 -5.71 -4.81 -22.99
C ALA A 64 -4.71 -4.55 -24.12
N GLY A 65 -5.19 -4.07 -25.27
CA GLY A 65 -4.35 -3.66 -26.40
C GLY A 65 -3.45 -2.49 -26.04
N TRP A 66 -4.00 -1.45 -25.40
CA TRP A 66 -3.23 -0.30 -24.95
C TRP A 66 -2.12 -0.69 -23.96
N LEU A 67 -2.42 -1.51 -22.94
CA LEU A 67 -1.42 -1.92 -21.96
C LEU A 67 -0.31 -2.78 -22.58
N ALA A 68 -0.66 -3.66 -23.53
CA ALA A 68 0.31 -4.44 -24.27
C ALA A 68 1.22 -3.55 -25.14
N GLU A 69 0.65 -2.54 -25.81
CA GLU A 69 1.40 -1.54 -26.57
C GLU A 69 2.37 -0.76 -25.66
N ARG A 70 1.91 -0.31 -24.49
CA ARG A 70 2.77 0.39 -23.50
C ARG A 70 3.92 -0.47 -23.01
N SER A 71 3.66 -1.76 -22.80
CA SER A 71 4.66 -2.74 -22.40
C SER A 71 5.70 -2.99 -23.50
N ALA A 72 5.26 -3.05 -24.76
CA ALA A 72 6.15 -3.27 -25.91
C ALA A 72 6.98 -2.02 -26.27
N ALA A 73 6.43 -0.82 -26.07
CA ALA A 73 7.12 0.45 -26.34
C ALA A 73 8.37 0.67 -25.47
N HIS A 74 8.42 0.03 -24.31
CA HIS A 74 9.50 0.16 -23.35
C HIS A 74 10.00 -1.24 -22.93
N PRO A 75 10.85 -1.89 -23.72
CA PRO A 75 11.36 -3.21 -23.35
C PRO A 75 12.27 -3.08 -22.13
N PHE A 76 11.82 -3.67 -21.03
CA PHE A 76 12.56 -3.76 -19.77
C PHE A 76 13.03 -5.19 -19.53
N ARG A 77 14.21 -5.33 -18.95
CA ARG A 77 14.72 -6.62 -18.48
C ARG A 77 15.08 -6.52 -17.01
N VAL A 78 14.64 -7.51 -16.24
CA VAL A 78 15.00 -7.63 -14.83
C VAL A 78 15.61 -9.00 -14.62
N HIS A 79 16.82 -9.02 -14.07
CA HIS A 79 17.48 -10.27 -13.70
C HIS A 79 18.07 -10.13 -12.30
N ARG A 80 18.12 -11.26 -11.59
CA ARG A 80 18.80 -11.33 -10.29
C ARG A 80 20.30 -11.20 -10.50
N ILE A 81 20.94 -10.57 -9.52
CA ILE A 81 22.39 -10.36 -9.47
C ILE A 81 22.91 -10.74 -8.09
N ALA A 82 24.21 -10.96 -7.97
CA ALA A 82 24.87 -11.05 -6.67
C ALA A 82 24.89 -9.68 -5.98
N PHE A 83 25.00 -9.66 -4.65
CA PHE A 83 25.01 -8.39 -3.91
C PHE A 83 26.23 -7.51 -4.22
N ASP A 84 27.37 -8.10 -4.57
CA ASP A 84 28.59 -7.35 -4.96
C ASP A 84 28.46 -6.65 -6.33
N GLN A 85 27.43 -7.00 -7.11
CA GLN A 85 27.09 -6.36 -8.39
C GLN A 85 26.12 -5.18 -8.22
N LEU A 86 25.64 -4.93 -7.01
CA LEU A 86 24.85 -3.74 -6.71
C LEU A 86 25.71 -2.47 -6.90
N GLN A 87 25.16 -1.51 -7.62
CA GLN A 87 25.72 -0.18 -7.81
C GLN A 87 25.01 0.82 -6.90
N GLY A 88 25.79 1.55 -6.10
CA GLY A 88 25.29 2.52 -5.14
C GLY A 88 24.69 1.92 -3.86
N TRP A 89 24.69 0.59 -3.70
CA TRP A 89 24.26 -0.08 -2.48
C TRP A 89 25.38 -0.92 -1.91
N SER A 90 25.49 -0.95 -0.58
CA SER A 90 26.48 -1.75 0.12
C SER A 90 25.97 -2.20 1.49
N PHE A 91 26.57 -3.26 2.02
CA PHE A 91 26.36 -3.65 3.41
C PHE A 91 27.32 -2.84 4.29
N GLU A 92 26.77 -2.13 5.27
CA GLU A 92 27.57 -1.35 6.22
C GLU A 92 28.51 -2.28 7.03
N PRO A 93 29.81 -1.97 7.18
CA PRO A 93 30.77 -2.90 7.79
C PRO A 93 30.46 -3.30 9.23
N VAL A 94 29.86 -2.41 10.02
CA VAL A 94 29.59 -2.64 11.44
C VAL A 94 28.24 -3.31 11.64
N THR A 95 27.17 -2.73 11.10
CA THR A 95 25.81 -3.22 11.35
C THR A 95 25.39 -4.33 10.40
N GLY A 96 26.06 -4.45 9.26
CA GLY A 96 25.64 -5.28 8.15
C GLY A 96 24.34 -4.81 7.48
N ASN A 97 23.82 -3.61 7.80
CA ASN A 97 22.62 -3.09 7.16
C ASN A 97 22.86 -2.84 5.66
N LEU A 98 21.88 -3.17 4.82
CA LEU A 98 21.96 -2.87 3.38
C LEU A 98 21.44 -1.45 3.16
N VAL A 99 22.33 -0.56 2.69
CA VAL A 99 22.07 0.87 2.55
C VAL A 99 22.47 1.36 1.17
N HIS A 100 21.91 2.49 0.73
CA HIS A 100 22.35 3.19 -0.46
C HIS A 100 23.37 4.28 -0.09
N ASP A 101 24.44 4.44 -0.86
CA ASP A 101 25.57 5.34 -0.60
C ASP A 101 25.13 6.81 -0.48
N SER A 102 24.03 7.19 -1.15
CA SER A 102 23.48 8.53 -1.05
C SER A 102 22.67 8.81 0.22
N GLY A 103 22.42 7.80 1.07
CA GLY A 103 21.52 7.90 2.23
C GLY A 103 20.04 8.09 1.87
N ARG A 104 19.63 7.74 0.64
CA ARG A 104 18.24 7.87 0.15
C ARG A 104 17.62 6.50 -0.13
N PHE A 105 16.44 6.49 -0.75
CA PHE A 105 15.62 5.31 -0.99
C PHE A 105 15.15 4.67 0.31
N PHE A 106 15.65 3.48 0.64
CA PHE A 106 15.31 2.74 1.83
C PHE A 106 16.56 2.03 2.34
N THR A 107 16.45 1.46 3.53
CA THR A 107 17.48 0.59 4.11
C THR A 107 16.86 -0.75 4.48
N VAL A 108 17.70 -1.78 4.55
CA VAL A 108 17.30 -3.07 5.14
C VAL A 108 18.14 -3.30 6.39
N HIS A 109 17.47 -3.42 7.53
CA HIS A 109 18.09 -3.74 8.81
C HIS A 109 17.32 -4.86 9.51
N GLY A 110 17.80 -5.30 10.67
CA GLY A 110 17.10 -6.29 11.49
C GLY A 110 16.00 -5.67 12.34
N LEU A 111 15.00 -6.47 12.68
CA LEU A 111 13.91 -6.14 13.59
C LEU A 111 13.69 -7.30 14.55
N ARG A 112 13.67 -7.01 15.85
CA ARG A 112 13.26 -7.95 16.89
C ARG A 112 11.87 -7.59 17.33
N VAL A 113 10.97 -8.55 17.25
CA VAL A 113 9.58 -8.38 17.63
C VAL A 113 9.28 -9.30 18.81
N ARG A 114 8.64 -8.73 19.84
CA ARG A 114 8.13 -9.46 20.99
C ARG A 114 6.66 -9.15 21.13
N VAL A 115 5.83 -10.20 21.16
CA VAL A 115 4.39 -10.10 21.35
C VAL A 115 4.05 -10.74 22.69
N THR A 116 3.47 -9.96 23.59
CA THR A 116 3.10 -10.45 24.93
C THR A 116 2.01 -11.51 24.85
N GLU A 117 1.05 -11.35 23.94
CA GLU A 117 0.01 -12.34 23.68
C GLU A 117 0.58 -13.57 22.96
N GLY A 118 0.39 -14.75 23.55
CA GLY A 118 1.00 -16.00 23.07
C GLY A 118 2.50 -16.14 23.34
N ALA A 119 3.14 -15.11 23.93
CA ALA A 119 4.57 -15.09 24.27
C ALA A 119 5.48 -15.53 23.12
N HIS A 120 5.34 -14.85 21.97
CA HIS A 120 6.11 -15.13 20.76
C HIS A 120 7.17 -14.06 20.52
N ASP A 121 8.39 -14.48 20.21
CA ASP A 121 9.47 -13.62 19.77
C ASP A 121 10.04 -14.09 18.43
N TRP A 122 10.43 -13.14 17.59
CA TRP A 122 11.16 -13.45 16.37
C TRP A 122 12.05 -12.29 15.95
N GLN A 123 12.97 -12.60 15.06
CA GLN A 123 13.81 -11.62 14.38
C GLN A 123 13.67 -11.77 12.87
N GLN A 124 13.69 -10.65 12.15
CA GLN A 124 13.62 -10.65 10.69
C GLN A 124 14.28 -9.40 10.08
N PRO A 125 14.73 -9.47 8.81
CA PRO A 125 14.98 -8.27 8.03
C PRO A 125 13.70 -7.44 7.87
N ILE A 126 13.85 -6.12 7.83
CA ILE A 126 12.76 -5.17 7.63
C ILE A 126 13.23 -4.04 6.72
N ILE A 127 12.32 -3.55 5.86
CA ILE A 127 12.53 -2.34 5.07
C ILE A 127 12.24 -1.13 5.94
N ASN A 128 13.18 -0.19 6.01
CA ASN A 128 12.98 1.09 6.66
C ASN A 128 13.14 2.25 5.67
N GLN A 129 12.04 2.97 5.50
CA GLN A 129 11.94 4.17 4.68
C GLN A 129 11.04 5.17 5.39
N ALA A 130 11.66 6.06 6.17
CA ALA A 130 10.94 7.07 6.98
C ALA A 130 10.13 8.08 6.12
N GLU A 131 10.43 8.18 4.84
CA GLU A 131 9.79 9.13 3.95
C GLU A 131 8.35 8.73 3.58
N VAL A 132 7.41 9.65 3.76
CA VAL A 132 6.05 9.53 3.26
C VAL A 132 6.03 9.86 1.77
N GLY A 133 5.66 8.88 0.94
CA GLY A 133 5.40 9.08 -0.48
C GLY A 133 3.98 9.57 -0.74
N VAL A 134 3.76 10.06 -1.95
CA VAL A 134 2.44 10.44 -2.48
C VAL A 134 2.00 9.36 -3.46
N LEU A 135 0.83 8.78 -3.18
CA LEU A 135 0.06 7.90 -4.06
C LEU A 135 -1.19 8.66 -4.48
N GLY A 136 -1.10 9.32 -5.62
CA GLY A 136 -2.07 10.30 -6.09
C GLY A 136 -2.83 9.83 -7.32
N ILE A 137 -4.16 9.82 -7.24
CA ILE A 137 -5.03 9.64 -8.40
C ILE A 137 -5.70 10.98 -8.74
N LEU A 138 -5.50 11.45 -9.97
CA LEU A 138 -6.16 12.62 -10.51
C LEU A 138 -7.50 12.21 -11.08
N ALA A 139 -8.56 12.92 -10.70
CA ALA A 139 -9.91 12.73 -11.16
C ALA A 139 -10.37 13.91 -12.01
N LYS A 140 -11.23 13.63 -12.99
CA LYS A 140 -11.92 14.64 -13.80
C LYS A 140 -13.27 14.08 -14.25
N GLU A 141 -14.31 14.90 -14.25
CA GLU A 141 -15.58 14.51 -14.84
C GLU A 141 -15.53 14.66 -16.37
N PHE A 142 -15.99 13.62 -17.05
CA PHE A 142 -16.34 13.64 -18.46
C PHE A 142 -17.80 13.22 -18.54
N ASP A 143 -18.63 14.04 -19.20
CA ASP A 143 -20.06 13.80 -19.36
C ASP A 143 -20.79 13.51 -18.04
N GLY A 144 -20.38 14.21 -16.96
CA GLY A 144 -20.98 14.08 -15.62
C GLY A 144 -20.60 12.81 -14.86
N VAL A 145 -19.59 12.06 -15.32
CA VAL A 145 -19.05 10.84 -14.69
C VAL A 145 -17.57 11.04 -14.35
N LEU A 146 -17.21 10.79 -13.09
CA LEU A 146 -15.82 10.80 -12.65
C LEU A 146 -15.01 9.74 -13.41
N HIS A 147 -13.87 10.17 -13.96
CA HIS A 147 -12.81 9.31 -14.45
C HIS A 147 -11.55 9.57 -13.64
N PHE A 148 -10.68 8.58 -13.60
CA PHE A 148 -9.43 8.53 -12.86
C PHE A 148 -8.29 8.35 -13.86
N LEU A 149 -7.28 9.22 -13.79
CA LEU A 149 -6.13 9.17 -14.67
C LEU A 149 -5.13 8.16 -14.14
N MET A 150 -5.01 7.03 -14.83
CA MET A 150 -4.20 5.91 -14.38
C MET A 150 -2.95 5.79 -15.25
N GLN A 151 -1.85 5.29 -14.69
CA GLN A 151 -0.57 5.22 -15.39
C GLN A 151 -0.19 3.75 -15.67
N ALA A 152 0.19 3.43 -16.91
CA ALA A 152 0.95 2.22 -17.20
C ALA A 152 2.38 2.41 -16.67
N LYS A 153 2.71 1.75 -15.56
CA LYS A 153 3.97 1.92 -14.86
C LYS A 153 4.71 0.61 -14.79
N MET A 154 5.96 0.63 -15.24
CA MET A 154 6.89 -0.46 -14.98
C MET A 154 7.48 -0.36 -13.58
N GLU A 155 7.50 -1.48 -12.87
CA GLU A 155 8.28 -1.68 -11.66
C GLU A 155 9.02 -3.02 -11.72
N PRO A 156 10.27 -3.09 -11.24
CA PRO A 156 11.14 -4.24 -11.52
C PRO A 156 10.69 -5.53 -10.84
N GLY A 157 9.93 -5.42 -9.75
CA GLY A 157 9.40 -6.56 -9.00
C GLY A 157 8.05 -7.10 -9.49
N ASN A 158 7.40 -6.42 -10.45
CA ASN A 158 6.10 -6.85 -10.96
C ASN A 158 6.25 -8.12 -11.83
N PRO A 159 5.41 -9.17 -11.66
CA PRO A 159 5.48 -10.41 -12.44
C PRO A 159 5.36 -10.21 -13.97
N ARG A 160 4.65 -9.15 -14.41
CA ARG A 160 4.52 -8.75 -15.82
C ARG A 160 5.16 -7.39 -16.12
N LEU A 161 6.01 -6.89 -15.21
CA LEU A 161 6.69 -5.59 -15.22
C LEU A 161 5.75 -4.37 -15.21
N VAL A 162 4.86 -4.23 -16.19
CA VAL A 162 3.94 -3.10 -16.34
C VAL A 162 2.59 -3.42 -15.71
N GLN A 163 2.14 -2.54 -14.83
CA GLN A 163 0.82 -2.56 -14.21
C GLN A 163 0.22 -1.15 -14.19
N LEU A 164 -1.05 -1.05 -13.86
CA LEU A 164 -1.76 0.20 -13.70
C LEU A 164 -1.48 0.79 -12.30
N SER A 165 -0.77 1.91 -12.25
CA SER A 165 -0.47 2.68 -11.04
C SER A 165 -1.34 3.92 -10.90
N PRO A 166 -1.33 4.59 -9.73
CA PRO A 166 -1.88 5.93 -9.59
C PRO A 166 -1.24 6.91 -10.59
N THR A 167 -1.89 8.04 -10.84
CA THR A 167 -1.34 9.14 -11.66
C THR A 167 0.05 9.56 -11.19
N VAL A 168 0.24 9.62 -9.88
CA VAL A 168 1.51 9.96 -9.24
C VAL A 168 1.83 8.90 -8.20
N GLN A 169 2.96 8.24 -8.38
CA GLN A 169 3.58 7.37 -7.38
C GLN A 169 5.00 7.87 -7.16
N ALA A 170 5.19 8.70 -6.15
CA ALA A 170 6.46 9.39 -5.93
C ALA A 170 6.80 9.56 -4.45
N THR A 171 8.03 9.23 -4.09
CA THR A 171 8.62 9.59 -2.80
C THR A 171 9.08 11.05 -2.84
N ARG A 172 9.20 11.70 -1.69
CA ARG A 172 9.67 13.09 -1.60
C ARG A 172 11.11 13.29 -2.08
N SER A 173 11.97 12.28 -1.93
CA SER A 173 13.32 12.22 -2.50
C SER A 173 13.29 12.22 -4.03
N ASN A 174 12.33 11.54 -4.64
CA ASN A 174 12.18 11.49 -6.10
C ASN A 174 11.71 12.82 -6.68
N TYR A 175 10.70 13.48 -6.09
CA TYR A 175 10.17 14.70 -6.70
C TYR A 175 10.90 16.01 -6.34
N THR A 176 11.76 16.01 -5.33
CA THR A 176 12.71 17.10 -5.08
C THR A 176 13.88 17.10 -6.09
N LYS A 177 13.82 16.23 -7.11
CA LYS A 177 14.85 16.03 -8.16
C LYS A 177 16.23 15.73 -7.61
N ALA A 178 16.29 15.18 -6.41
CA ALA A 178 17.55 14.93 -5.73
C ALA A 178 18.43 13.95 -6.55
N HIS A 179 17.80 13.10 -7.37
CA HIS A 179 18.42 12.02 -8.17
C HIS A 179 18.71 12.37 -9.64
N GLY A 180 18.55 13.64 -10.05
CA GLY A 180 18.83 14.05 -11.43
C GLY A 180 17.86 13.50 -12.50
N GLY A 181 16.84 12.72 -12.12
CA GLY A 181 15.79 12.26 -13.04
C GLY A 181 14.79 13.34 -13.44
N GLY A 182 14.09 13.11 -14.56
CA GLY A 182 13.02 13.97 -15.05
C GLY A 182 11.92 14.28 -14.01
N SER A 183 11.21 15.39 -14.21
CA SER A 183 10.08 15.75 -13.35
C SER A 183 8.97 14.69 -13.38
N VAL A 184 8.43 14.34 -12.21
CA VAL A 184 7.25 13.47 -12.09
C VAL A 184 6.07 14.16 -12.78
N LYS A 185 5.54 13.55 -13.86
CA LYS A 185 4.40 14.06 -14.62
C LYS A 185 3.18 14.22 -13.69
N TYR A 186 2.43 15.31 -13.86
CA TYR A 186 1.20 15.65 -13.13
C TYR A 186 1.33 15.86 -11.61
N LEU A 187 2.55 15.94 -11.08
CA LEU A 187 2.77 16.17 -9.65
C LEU A 187 2.18 17.50 -9.16
N GLU A 188 2.13 18.51 -10.02
CA GLU A 188 1.63 19.85 -9.70
C GLU A 188 0.18 19.87 -9.18
N TYR A 189 -0.62 18.88 -9.52
CA TYR A 189 -1.99 18.69 -9.03
C TYR A 189 -2.04 18.24 -7.56
N PHE A 190 -0.97 17.62 -7.05
CA PHE A 190 -0.90 17.09 -5.68
C PHE A 190 -0.08 17.96 -4.73
N THR A 191 0.66 18.94 -5.26
CA THR A 191 1.50 19.87 -4.49
C THR A 191 0.87 21.24 -4.27
N GLY A 192 -0.39 21.44 -4.67
CA GLY A 192 -1.09 22.73 -4.55
C GLY A 192 -0.62 23.80 -5.55
N ARG A 193 0.10 23.41 -6.62
CA ARG A 193 0.56 24.32 -7.67
C ARG A 193 -0.49 24.53 -8.77
N ARG A 194 -1.53 23.69 -8.79
CA ARG A 194 -2.70 23.76 -9.66
C ARG A 194 -3.98 23.81 -8.83
N PRO A 195 -5.06 24.42 -9.34
CA PRO A 195 -6.36 24.42 -8.69
C PRO A 195 -6.97 23.00 -8.71
N THR A 196 -7.05 22.38 -7.54
CA THR A 196 -7.67 21.06 -7.38
C THR A 196 -8.61 21.02 -6.19
N ARG A 197 -9.60 20.14 -6.25
CA ARG A 197 -10.47 19.80 -5.14
C ARG A 197 -10.06 18.45 -4.56
N VAL A 198 -9.70 18.39 -3.29
CA VAL A 198 -9.40 17.13 -2.61
C VAL A 198 -10.69 16.33 -2.40
N LEU A 199 -10.71 15.09 -2.86
CA LEU A 199 -11.81 14.13 -2.64
C LEU A 199 -11.47 13.14 -1.53
N VAL A 200 -10.20 12.71 -1.49
CA VAL A 200 -9.63 11.79 -0.49
C VAL A 200 -8.22 12.27 -0.18
N ASP A 201 -7.83 12.27 1.08
CA ASP A 201 -6.45 12.53 1.52
C ASP A 201 -6.22 11.94 2.90
N VAL A 202 -5.50 10.82 2.95
CA VAL A 202 -5.30 10.04 4.18
C VAL A 202 -3.94 9.35 4.17
N LEU A 203 -3.26 9.32 5.31
CA LEU A 203 -2.08 8.46 5.46
C LEU A 203 -2.54 7.03 5.67
N GLN A 204 -2.02 6.10 4.89
CA GLN A 204 -2.26 4.67 5.11
C GLN A 204 -0.95 3.92 5.27
N SER A 205 -0.96 2.94 6.16
CA SER A 205 0.13 2.00 6.45
C SER A 205 0.41 1.11 5.24
N GLU A 206 1.68 0.73 5.06
CA GLU A 206 2.06 -0.35 4.14
C GLU A 206 2.13 -1.70 4.87
N HIS A 207 2.70 -2.74 4.24
CA HIS A 207 2.86 -4.07 4.84
C HIS A 207 3.63 -4.03 6.17
N GLY A 208 2.97 -4.35 7.29
CA GLY A 208 3.61 -4.44 8.61
C GLY A 208 4.55 -5.64 8.74
N ALA A 209 4.41 -6.65 7.89
CA ALA A 209 5.33 -7.79 7.81
C ALA A 209 6.69 -7.44 7.19
N TRP A 210 6.79 -6.38 6.37
CA TRP A 210 8.01 -6.09 5.60
C TRP A 210 8.52 -4.66 5.74
N PHE A 211 7.67 -3.71 6.12
CA PHE A 211 8.07 -2.33 6.37
C PHE A 211 7.98 -1.96 7.83
N LEU A 212 8.97 -1.21 8.31
CA LEU A 212 8.91 -0.58 9.63
C LEU A 212 8.18 0.76 9.54
N HIS A 213 7.00 0.83 10.15
CA HIS A 213 6.21 2.05 10.38
C HIS A 213 5.92 2.87 9.11
N LYS A 214 5.97 2.22 7.93
CA LYS A 214 5.81 2.90 6.66
C LYS A 214 4.36 3.29 6.45
N ALA A 215 4.15 4.54 6.06
CA ALA A 215 2.89 5.01 5.52
C ALA A 215 3.11 5.83 4.24
N ASN A 216 2.10 5.88 3.39
CA ASN A 216 2.04 6.75 2.22
C ASN A 216 0.77 7.61 2.25
N ARG A 217 0.86 8.82 1.69
CA ARG A 217 -0.28 9.71 1.50
C ARG A 217 -1.10 9.23 0.31
N ASN A 218 -2.26 8.65 0.59
CA ASN A 218 -3.22 8.18 -0.38
C ASN A 218 -4.18 9.34 -0.68
N VAL A 219 -4.18 9.83 -1.91
CA VAL A 219 -4.89 11.07 -2.26
C VAL A 219 -5.62 10.94 -3.60
N ILE A 220 -6.87 11.40 -3.63
CA ILE A 220 -7.63 11.60 -4.86
C ILE A 220 -7.96 13.08 -4.95
N VAL A 221 -7.50 13.73 -6.01
CA VAL A 221 -7.80 15.14 -6.29
C VAL A 221 -8.55 15.28 -7.60
N GLU A 222 -9.53 16.17 -7.63
CA GLU A 222 -10.32 16.47 -8.81
C GLU A 222 -9.85 17.78 -9.43
N THR A 223 -9.69 17.80 -10.76
CA THR A 223 -9.47 19.02 -11.53
C THR A 223 -10.59 19.28 -12.53
N ARG A 224 -10.82 20.56 -12.81
CA ARG A 224 -11.66 21.01 -13.94
C ARG A 224 -10.82 21.45 -15.14
N GLU A 225 -9.52 21.65 -14.95
CA GLU A 225 -8.61 22.03 -16.03
C GLU A 225 -8.51 20.93 -17.09
N ASP A 226 -8.12 21.31 -18.29
CA ASP A 226 -7.70 20.34 -19.29
C ASP A 226 -6.32 19.81 -18.93
N VAL A 227 -6.23 18.48 -18.86
CA VAL A 227 -5.00 17.78 -18.46
C VAL A 227 -4.26 17.39 -19.74
N PRO A 228 -3.01 17.82 -19.93
CA PRO A 228 -2.22 17.43 -21.10
C PRO A 228 -2.17 15.90 -21.24
N PRO A 229 -2.52 15.32 -22.39
CA PRO A 229 -2.50 13.87 -22.57
C PRO A 229 -1.05 13.35 -22.58
N ASP A 230 -0.87 12.12 -22.11
CA ASP A 230 0.39 11.41 -22.19
C ASP A 230 0.13 9.94 -22.52
N PRO A 231 0.90 9.31 -23.43
CA PRO A 231 0.61 7.96 -23.90
C PRO A 231 0.60 6.90 -22.80
N ASP A 232 1.40 7.07 -21.74
CA ASP A 232 1.49 6.13 -20.62
C ASP A 232 0.33 6.31 -19.63
N PHE A 233 -0.64 7.16 -19.92
CA PHE A 233 -1.78 7.44 -19.05
C PHE A 233 -3.12 7.24 -19.77
N CYS A 234 -4.09 6.69 -19.05
CA CYS A 234 -5.45 6.48 -19.55
C CYS A 234 -6.49 6.94 -18.52
N TRP A 235 -7.57 7.56 -19.00
CA TRP A 235 -8.72 7.90 -18.16
C TRP A 235 -9.69 6.73 -18.11
N LEU A 236 -10.01 6.25 -16.91
CA LEU A 236 -10.94 5.14 -16.68
C LEU A 236 -11.99 5.53 -15.63
N THR A 237 -13.21 5.04 -15.77
CA THR A 237 -14.21 5.14 -14.67
C THR A 237 -13.83 4.19 -13.52
N LEU A 238 -14.48 4.35 -12.36
CA LEU A 238 -14.32 3.40 -11.26
C LEU A 238 -14.88 2.02 -11.62
N GLY A 239 -15.94 1.94 -12.43
CA GLY A 239 -16.51 0.68 -12.91
C GLY A 239 -15.55 -0.07 -13.83
N GLN A 240 -14.87 0.63 -14.75
CA GLN A 240 -13.81 0.04 -15.57
C GLN A 240 -12.65 -0.48 -14.70
N LEU A 241 -12.26 0.27 -13.67
CA LEU A 241 -11.26 -0.21 -12.70
C LEU A 241 -11.71 -1.47 -11.95
N GLY A 242 -13.02 -1.59 -11.65
CA GLY A 242 -13.60 -2.81 -11.09
C GLY A 242 -13.49 -4.01 -12.03
N GLU A 243 -13.77 -3.83 -13.32
CA GLU A 243 -13.59 -4.87 -14.34
C GLU A 243 -12.12 -5.31 -14.45
N LEU A 244 -11.18 -4.36 -14.36
CA LEU A 244 -9.75 -4.64 -14.40
C LEU A 244 -9.23 -5.29 -13.11
N LEU A 245 -9.87 -5.05 -11.96
CA LEU A 245 -9.55 -5.73 -10.70
C LEU A 245 -9.90 -7.23 -10.72
N LEU A 246 -10.73 -7.68 -11.67
CA LEU A 246 -10.99 -9.11 -11.91
C LEU A 246 -9.86 -9.78 -12.72
N LYS A 247 -8.86 -9.03 -13.18
CA LYS A 247 -7.75 -9.53 -14.00
C LYS A 247 -6.47 -9.58 -13.19
N ASP A 248 -5.76 -10.69 -13.31
CA ASP A 248 -4.53 -10.94 -12.58
C ASP A 248 -3.42 -9.96 -12.98
N HIS A 249 -2.78 -9.35 -11.98
CA HIS A 249 -1.61 -8.49 -12.16
C HIS A 249 -1.84 -7.29 -13.09
N VAL A 250 -3.04 -6.72 -13.10
CA VAL A 250 -3.35 -5.52 -13.90
C VAL A 250 -3.32 -4.25 -13.05
N VAL A 251 -4.07 -4.18 -11.96
CA VAL A 251 -4.14 -3.00 -11.09
C VAL A 251 -3.15 -3.14 -9.94
N ASN A 252 -2.14 -2.28 -9.86
CA ASN A 252 -1.05 -2.41 -8.88
C ASN A 252 -1.51 -2.11 -7.44
N MET A 253 -0.67 -2.47 -6.46
CA MET A 253 -0.98 -2.31 -5.04
C MET A 253 -1.33 -0.86 -4.66
N ASP A 254 -0.54 0.09 -5.17
CA ASP A 254 -0.70 1.52 -4.87
C ASP A 254 -2.04 2.07 -5.37
N SER A 255 -2.50 1.61 -6.55
CA SER A 255 -3.84 1.95 -7.05
C SER A 255 -4.92 1.37 -6.15
N ARG A 256 -4.79 0.08 -5.77
CA ARG A 256 -5.78 -0.58 -4.92
C ARG A 256 -5.94 0.13 -3.58
N THR A 257 -4.85 0.51 -2.92
CA THR A 257 -4.92 1.21 -1.62
C THR A 257 -5.59 2.59 -1.74
N VAL A 258 -5.32 3.36 -2.81
CA VAL A 258 -5.99 4.66 -3.00
C VAL A 258 -7.48 4.49 -3.30
N LEU A 259 -7.84 3.52 -4.15
CA LEU A 259 -9.23 3.23 -4.51
C LEU A 259 -10.05 2.70 -3.31
N ALA A 260 -9.43 1.95 -2.40
CA ALA A 260 -10.06 1.50 -1.16
C ALA A 260 -10.54 2.66 -0.26
N CYS A 261 -9.93 3.84 -0.40
CA CYS A 261 -10.27 5.04 0.34
C CYS A 261 -11.42 5.85 -0.30
N ALA A 262 -11.96 5.41 -1.45
CA ALA A 262 -13.11 6.06 -2.08
C ALA A 262 -14.32 6.06 -1.12
N PRO A 263 -14.99 7.21 -0.89
CA PRO A 263 -15.90 7.37 0.23
C PRO A 263 -17.31 6.80 -0.02
N HIS A 264 -17.78 6.00 0.94
CA HIS A 264 -19.20 5.65 1.21
C HIS A 264 -19.95 5.07 0.01
N LEU A 265 -19.30 4.17 -0.72
CA LEU A 265 -19.93 3.43 -1.83
C LEU A 265 -20.93 2.38 -1.35
N LEU A 266 -20.74 1.88 -0.13
CA LEU A 266 -21.57 0.88 0.54
C LEU A 266 -22.06 1.51 1.85
N THR A 267 -23.37 1.75 1.96
CA THR A 267 -24.01 2.33 3.15
C THR A 267 -25.09 1.38 3.62
N GLU A 268 -24.67 0.29 4.24
CA GLU A 268 -25.58 -0.59 4.95
C GLU A 268 -26.17 0.17 6.16
N PRO A 269 -27.50 0.29 6.29
CA PRO A 269 -28.13 1.09 7.35
C PRO A 269 -28.07 0.41 8.73
N GLN A 270 -27.67 -0.85 8.78
CA GLN A 270 -27.61 -1.68 9.98
C GLN A 270 -26.30 -2.47 9.97
N ALA A 271 -25.81 -2.83 11.15
CA ALA A 271 -24.63 -3.65 11.35
C ALA A 271 -24.77 -4.44 12.65
N LEU A 272 -24.07 -5.56 12.79
CA LEU A 272 -24.05 -6.35 14.04
C LEU A 272 -23.43 -5.58 15.22
N SER A 273 -22.55 -4.62 14.95
CA SER A 273 -22.02 -3.69 15.93
C SER A 273 -22.27 -2.27 15.42
N SER A 274 -22.76 -1.39 16.28
CA SER A 274 -22.72 0.04 16.01
C SER A 274 -21.29 0.52 15.80
N ASP A 275 -21.10 1.66 15.13
CA ASP A 275 -19.76 2.22 14.91
C ASP A 275 -19.02 2.47 16.22
N THR A 276 -19.73 2.86 17.28
CA THR A 276 -19.16 3.05 18.62
C THR A 276 -18.69 1.72 19.23
N GLU A 277 -19.47 0.65 19.11
CA GLU A 277 -19.07 -0.68 19.61
C GLU A 277 -17.90 -1.25 18.81
N LEU A 278 -17.87 -1.00 17.50
CA LEU A 278 -16.75 -1.37 16.64
C LEU A 278 -15.46 -0.64 17.06
N LEU A 279 -15.51 0.68 17.24
CA LEU A 279 -14.37 1.46 17.73
C LEU A 279 -13.93 1.04 19.13
N SER A 280 -14.89 0.73 20.01
CA SER A 280 -14.61 0.22 21.36
C SER A 280 -13.87 -1.12 21.30
N TRP A 281 -14.33 -2.05 20.45
CA TRP A 281 -13.65 -3.32 20.23
C TRP A 281 -12.22 -3.12 19.69
N ILE A 282 -12.04 -2.30 18.64
CA ILE A 282 -10.70 -2.00 18.09
C ILE A 282 -9.78 -1.39 19.16
N THR A 283 -10.32 -0.52 20.02
CA THR A 283 -9.55 0.10 21.10
C THR A 283 -9.09 -0.96 22.12
N THR A 284 -9.97 -1.89 22.48
CA THR A 284 -9.63 -3.02 23.35
C THR A 284 -8.55 -3.91 22.73
N GLU A 285 -8.67 -4.25 21.44
CA GLU A 285 -7.65 -5.03 20.72
C GLU A 285 -6.29 -4.32 20.73
N LYS A 286 -6.26 -3.01 20.42
CA LYS A 286 -5.04 -2.19 20.47
C LYS A 286 -4.43 -2.09 21.87
N ALA A 287 -5.25 -2.03 22.91
CA ALA A 287 -4.79 -1.93 24.29
C ALA A 287 -4.31 -3.28 24.85
N GLY A 288 -4.92 -4.39 24.42
CA GLY A 288 -4.55 -5.74 24.84
C GLY A 288 -3.27 -6.24 24.17
N HIS A 289 -3.05 -5.89 22.90
CA HIS A 289 -1.87 -6.30 22.15
C HIS A 289 -0.67 -5.41 22.47
N GLN A 290 0.31 -5.97 23.18
CA GLN A 290 1.63 -5.35 23.35
C GLN A 290 2.62 -5.96 22.36
N VAL A 291 2.88 -5.23 21.27
CA VAL A 291 3.92 -5.55 20.28
C VAL A 291 5.09 -4.61 20.51
N ARG A 292 6.23 -5.15 20.93
CA ARG A 292 7.49 -4.40 21.04
C ARG A 292 8.37 -4.74 19.86
N ALA A 293 8.58 -3.75 18.99
CA ALA A 293 9.41 -3.87 17.79
C ALA A 293 10.66 -2.99 17.94
N GLU A 294 11.84 -3.61 17.92
CA GLU A 294 13.12 -2.95 18.14
C GLU A 294 14.04 -3.16 16.94
N PRO A 295 14.50 -2.08 16.28
CA PRO A 295 15.55 -2.18 15.27
C PRO A 295 16.83 -2.78 15.86
N LEU A 296 17.48 -3.66 15.10
CA LEU A 296 18.83 -4.15 15.39
C LEU A 296 19.67 -4.22 14.10
N PRO A 297 21.00 -4.35 14.21
CA PRO A 297 21.86 -4.62 13.06
C PRO A 297 21.40 -5.84 12.25
N LEU A 298 21.40 -5.74 10.91
CA LEU A 298 21.05 -6.89 10.05
C LEU A 298 21.99 -8.09 10.29
N ALA A 299 23.27 -7.83 10.58
CA ALA A 299 24.24 -8.88 10.89
C ALA A 299 23.91 -9.66 12.19
N GLU A 300 23.12 -9.08 13.08
CA GLU A 300 22.71 -9.67 14.36
C GLU A 300 21.34 -10.35 14.29
N THR A 301 20.70 -10.38 13.11
CA THR A 301 19.35 -10.94 12.94
C THR A 301 19.36 -12.47 13.02
N GLU A 302 19.00 -13.01 14.18
CA GLU A 302 19.03 -14.45 14.46
C GLU A 302 18.13 -15.27 13.51
N GLY A 303 18.63 -16.43 13.08
CA GLY A 303 17.91 -17.34 12.17
C GLY A 303 17.98 -16.96 10.69
N TRP A 304 18.58 -15.81 10.36
CA TRP A 304 18.79 -15.35 8.99
C TRP A 304 20.27 -15.39 8.61
N VAL A 305 20.54 -15.74 7.35
CA VAL A 305 21.89 -15.84 6.80
C VAL A 305 21.99 -15.03 5.51
N ARG A 306 23.11 -14.31 5.37
CA ARG A 306 23.52 -13.66 4.13
C ARG A 306 24.39 -14.59 3.30
N THR A 307 23.97 -14.87 2.08
CA THR A 307 24.78 -15.50 1.03
C THR A 307 25.24 -14.45 0.02
N GLU A 308 25.95 -14.86 -1.03
CA GLU A 308 26.34 -13.99 -2.16
C GLU A 308 25.13 -13.33 -2.83
N SER A 309 23.98 -14.00 -2.88
CA SER A 309 22.82 -13.59 -3.69
C SER A 309 21.54 -13.33 -2.90
N ALA A 310 21.50 -13.63 -1.59
CA ALA A 310 20.30 -13.43 -0.78
C ALA A 310 20.56 -13.28 0.72
N VAL A 311 19.69 -12.56 1.42
CA VAL A 311 19.49 -12.71 2.87
C VAL A 311 18.22 -13.53 3.07
N ARG A 312 18.33 -14.70 3.70
CA ARG A 312 17.23 -15.67 3.81
C ARG A 312 17.22 -16.36 5.16
N ARG A 313 16.07 -16.88 5.57
CA ARG A 313 15.97 -17.72 6.76
C ARG A 313 16.57 -19.11 6.50
N LEU A 314 17.14 -19.74 7.52
CA LEU A 314 17.80 -21.04 7.40
C LEU A 314 16.87 -22.16 6.90
N ASP A 315 15.58 -22.07 7.20
CA ASP A 315 14.56 -23.04 6.77
C ASP A 315 13.76 -22.60 5.53
N ASP A 316 14.21 -21.54 4.86
CA ASP A 316 13.61 -21.02 3.62
C ASP A 316 12.12 -20.64 3.72
N ARG A 317 11.65 -20.23 4.91
CA ARG A 317 10.30 -19.63 5.08
C ARG A 317 10.30 -18.10 4.98
N PHE A 318 9.09 -17.57 4.84
CA PHE A 318 8.73 -16.15 4.80
C PHE A 318 9.13 -15.46 3.51
N PHE A 319 10.37 -14.98 3.43
CA PHE A 319 10.85 -14.19 2.30
C PHE A 319 12.38 -14.22 2.22
N ARG A 320 12.91 -13.67 1.14
CA ARG A 320 14.32 -13.44 0.89
C ARG A 320 14.54 -11.98 0.53
N VAL A 321 15.64 -11.38 0.97
CA VAL A 321 16.13 -10.12 0.41
C VAL A 321 17.07 -10.50 -0.73
N VAL A 322 16.82 -10.00 -1.93
CA VAL A 322 17.59 -10.30 -3.14
C VAL A 322 18.02 -9.02 -3.83
N ALA A 323 19.02 -9.08 -4.70
CA ALA A 323 19.43 -7.97 -5.56
C ALA A 323 18.98 -8.22 -7.01
N VAL A 324 18.53 -7.15 -7.67
CA VAL A 324 18.18 -7.18 -9.10
C VAL A 324 18.86 -6.06 -9.87
N ARG A 325 19.09 -6.31 -11.15
CA ARG A 325 19.40 -5.28 -12.15
C ARG A 325 18.19 -5.10 -13.07
N ALA A 326 17.74 -3.86 -13.18
CA ALA A 326 16.70 -3.46 -14.12
C ALA A 326 17.34 -2.65 -15.25
N GLU A 327 17.08 -3.06 -16.50
CA GLU A 327 17.62 -2.45 -17.71
C GLU A 327 16.47 -1.89 -18.54
N ALA A 328 16.68 -0.68 -19.06
CA ALA A 328 15.70 0.05 -19.85
C ALA A 328 16.37 0.53 -21.15
N ALA A 329 16.04 -0.10 -22.27
CA ALA A 329 16.71 0.20 -23.55
C ALA A 329 16.52 1.67 -24.01
N ASN A 330 15.44 2.33 -23.57
CA ASN A 330 14.98 3.63 -24.08
C ASN A 330 14.73 4.69 -22.98
N ARG A 331 15.37 4.62 -21.81
CA ARG A 331 15.25 5.64 -20.75
C ARG A 331 16.54 6.43 -20.54
N GLU A 332 16.36 7.64 -19.98
CA GLU A 332 17.42 8.58 -19.57
C GLU A 332 18.46 7.93 -18.63
N VAL A 333 18.02 6.93 -17.84
CA VAL A 333 18.88 6.03 -17.07
C VAL A 333 18.83 4.65 -17.71
N ALA A 334 19.96 4.21 -18.28
CA ALA A 334 20.07 2.96 -19.05
C ALA A 334 19.80 1.69 -18.21
N GLY A 335 20.00 1.78 -16.90
CA GLY A 335 19.66 0.73 -15.94
C GLY A 335 20.01 1.14 -14.53
N TRP A 336 19.48 0.41 -13.56
CA TRP A 336 19.83 0.56 -12.15
C TRP A 336 19.80 -0.79 -11.45
N THR A 337 20.37 -0.84 -10.25
CA THR A 337 20.33 -2.04 -9.40
C THR A 337 19.70 -1.68 -8.06
N GLN A 338 18.96 -2.61 -7.48
CA GLN A 338 18.37 -2.40 -6.15
C GLN A 338 18.10 -3.72 -5.43
N PRO A 339 17.99 -3.68 -4.09
CA PRO A 339 17.39 -4.78 -3.36
C PRO A 339 15.87 -4.85 -3.57
N LEU A 340 15.32 -6.06 -3.41
CA LEU A 340 13.89 -6.36 -3.36
C LEU A 340 13.63 -7.45 -2.32
N PHE A 341 12.44 -7.45 -1.72
CA PHE A 341 11.95 -8.54 -0.88
C PHE A 341 11.14 -9.52 -1.74
N GLU A 342 11.43 -10.80 -1.63
CA GLU A 342 10.79 -11.86 -2.40
C GLU A 342 10.15 -12.88 -1.45
N PRO A 343 8.81 -12.94 -1.35
CA PRO A 343 8.13 -14.01 -0.64
C PRO A 343 8.48 -15.38 -1.20
N VAL A 344 8.57 -16.38 -0.32
CA VAL A 344 9.01 -17.73 -0.72
C VAL A 344 7.98 -18.49 -1.56
N ALA A 345 6.72 -18.07 -1.50
CA ALA A 345 5.62 -18.66 -2.26
C ALA A 345 4.45 -17.67 -2.40
N THR A 346 3.44 -18.06 -3.17
CA THR A 346 2.20 -17.28 -3.34
C THR A 346 1.43 -17.19 -2.03
N GLY A 347 1.05 -15.96 -1.65
CA GLY A 347 0.21 -15.68 -0.50
C GLY A 347 -1.28 -15.96 -0.73
N VAL A 348 -2.04 -15.89 0.35
CA VAL A 348 -3.50 -15.91 0.38
C VAL A 348 -3.98 -14.74 1.23
N THR A 349 -4.91 -13.97 0.67
CA THR A 349 -5.53 -12.81 1.29
C THR A 349 -7.03 -12.93 1.11
N ALA A 350 -7.79 -13.22 2.17
CA ALA A 350 -9.19 -13.58 2.03
C ALA A 350 -10.10 -12.98 3.11
N PHE A 351 -11.22 -12.42 2.67
CA PHE A 351 -12.37 -12.20 3.54
C PHE A 351 -13.32 -13.40 3.48
N LEU A 352 -13.71 -13.90 4.64
CA LEU A 352 -14.97 -14.62 4.78
C LEU A 352 -16.10 -13.60 4.84
N THR A 353 -17.18 -13.88 4.11
CA THR A 353 -18.36 -13.01 4.03
C THR A 353 -19.62 -13.80 4.34
N GLY A 354 -20.60 -13.13 4.91
CA GLY A 354 -21.90 -13.71 5.21
C GLY A 354 -22.95 -12.63 5.43
N ARG A 355 -24.22 -13.04 5.60
CA ARG A 355 -25.33 -12.10 5.79
C ARG A 355 -25.98 -12.28 7.16
N PHE A 356 -26.30 -11.16 7.80
CA PHE A 356 -27.03 -11.09 9.07
C PHE A 356 -28.23 -10.17 8.88
N GLY A 357 -29.45 -10.70 9.03
CA GLY A 357 -30.67 -9.94 8.72
C GLY A 357 -30.71 -9.40 7.28
N GLY A 358 -30.06 -10.09 6.33
CA GLY A 358 -29.93 -9.63 4.94
C GLY A 358 -28.84 -8.58 4.71
N VAL A 359 -28.05 -8.21 5.72
CA VAL A 359 -26.94 -7.25 5.59
C VAL A 359 -25.60 -7.99 5.45
N PRO A 360 -24.80 -7.72 4.40
CA PRO A 360 -23.50 -8.35 4.21
C PRO A 360 -22.49 -7.87 5.28
N HIS A 361 -21.71 -8.82 5.78
CA HIS A 361 -20.61 -8.57 6.71
C HIS A 361 -19.36 -9.34 6.26
N LEU A 362 -18.20 -8.75 6.54
CA LEU A 362 -16.88 -9.31 6.37
C LEU A 362 -16.32 -9.68 7.75
N LEU A 363 -15.68 -10.85 7.86
CA LEU A 363 -14.99 -11.23 9.09
C LEU A 363 -13.59 -10.62 9.09
N VAL A 364 -13.39 -9.48 9.75
CA VAL A 364 -12.06 -8.88 9.91
C VAL A 364 -11.28 -9.55 11.03
N HIS A 365 -9.96 -9.44 10.97
CA HIS A 365 -9.03 -9.85 12.02
C HIS A 365 -8.24 -8.64 12.50
N ALA A 366 -8.23 -8.39 13.81
CA ALA A 366 -7.37 -7.44 14.48
C ALA A 366 -5.93 -8.00 14.48
N ARG A 367 -5.09 -7.61 13.50
CA ARG A 367 -3.76 -8.19 13.32
C ARG A 367 -2.68 -7.36 13.99
N ALA A 368 -1.86 -8.02 14.79
CA ALA A 368 -0.56 -7.52 15.23
C ALA A 368 0.55 -7.91 14.23
N GLU A 369 1.26 -6.93 13.69
CA GLU A 369 2.44 -7.13 12.84
C GLU A 369 3.59 -6.26 13.36
N GLY A 370 4.82 -6.79 13.33
CA GLY A 370 5.98 -6.13 13.94
C GLY A 370 6.36 -4.77 13.33
N GLY A 371 5.96 -4.52 12.09
CA GLY A 371 6.20 -3.26 11.40
C GLY A 371 5.07 -2.24 11.51
N PHE A 372 3.95 -2.55 12.17
CA PHE A 372 2.92 -1.55 12.41
C PHE A 372 3.36 -0.51 13.44
N LEU A 373 2.94 0.73 13.23
CA LEU A 373 3.24 1.82 14.16
C LEU A 373 2.33 1.81 15.39
N GLU A 374 1.10 1.34 15.23
CA GLU A 374 0.21 0.96 16.33
C GLU A 374 0.27 -0.55 16.49
N SER A 375 -0.08 -1.08 17.67
CA SER A 375 -0.03 -2.53 17.91
C SER A 375 -0.82 -3.36 16.90
N VAL A 376 -1.96 -2.84 16.42
CA VAL A 376 -2.95 -3.61 15.64
C VAL A 376 -3.60 -2.79 14.53
N GLU A 377 -3.80 -3.41 13.37
CA GLU A 377 -4.68 -2.93 12.30
C GLU A 377 -5.65 -4.03 11.86
N LEU A 378 -6.82 -3.65 11.33
CA LEU A 378 -7.79 -4.59 10.78
C LEU A 378 -7.28 -5.13 9.44
N GLY A 379 -7.00 -6.42 9.43
CA GLY A 379 -6.70 -7.20 8.25
C GLY A 379 -7.87 -8.07 7.80
N PRO A 380 -7.70 -8.76 6.65
CA PRO A 380 -8.66 -9.74 6.18
C PRO A 380 -8.65 -10.98 7.08
N THR A 381 -9.69 -11.81 6.95
CA THR A 381 -9.86 -13.02 7.77
C THR A 381 -8.62 -13.91 7.71
N VAL A 382 -8.10 -14.14 6.51
CA VAL A 382 -6.86 -14.88 6.28
C VAL A 382 -5.88 -13.98 5.52
N GLN A 383 -4.67 -13.88 6.04
CA GLN A 383 -3.54 -13.22 5.39
C GLN A 383 -2.27 -13.99 5.76
N CYS A 384 -1.74 -14.77 4.83
CA CYS A 384 -0.51 -15.52 5.06
C CYS A 384 0.08 -16.06 3.75
N VAL A 385 1.29 -16.62 3.83
CA VAL A 385 1.82 -17.51 2.79
C VAL A 385 1.63 -18.94 3.30
N PRO A 386 0.72 -19.75 2.71
CA PRO A 386 0.37 -21.08 3.24
C PRO A 386 1.57 -22.01 3.40
N ASP A 387 2.56 -21.91 2.52
CA ASP A 387 3.76 -22.74 2.57
C ASP A 387 4.61 -22.52 3.83
N ASN A 388 4.47 -21.36 4.49
CA ASN A 388 5.11 -21.13 5.79
C ASN A 388 4.54 -21.99 6.92
N TYR A 389 3.46 -22.73 6.70
CA TYR A 389 2.80 -23.59 7.68
C TYR A 389 2.80 -25.07 7.27
N ARG A 390 3.58 -25.42 6.24
CA ARG A 390 3.75 -26.80 5.77
C ARG A 390 5.07 -27.41 6.25
N GLY A 391 5.14 -28.73 6.30
CA GLY A 391 6.36 -29.50 6.63
C GLY A 391 6.57 -29.79 8.12
N HIS A 392 7.63 -30.53 8.42
CA HIS A 392 8.01 -30.90 9.79
C HIS A 392 8.40 -29.66 10.61
N ALA A 393 7.98 -29.59 11.87
CA ALA A 393 8.19 -28.44 12.77
C ALA A 393 7.58 -27.09 12.30
N ALA A 394 6.57 -27.13 11.42
CA ALA A 394 5.84 -25.92 11.03
C ALA A 394 5.01 -25.35 12.20
N PRO A 395 4.90 -24.01 12.32
CA PRO A 395 3.95 -23.40 13.25
C PRO A 395 2.51 -23.78 12.88
N ALA A 396 1.60 -23.67 13.84
CA ALA A 396 0.18 -23.89 13.59
C ALA A 396 -0.33 -22.96 12.47
N ALA A 397 -1.12 -23.53 11.55
CA ALA A 397 -1.73 -22.77 10.47
C ALA A 397 -2.65 -21.67 11.01
N PRO A 398 -2.73 -20.50 10.34
CA PRO A 398 -3.67 -19.46 10.72
C PRO A 398 -5.11 -19.97 10.70
N ARG A 399 -5.90 -19.50 11.65
CA ARG A 399 -7.33 -19.81 11.74
C ARG A 399 -8.02 -19.50 10.41
N PHE A 400 -8.96 -20.35 10.01
CA PHE A 400 -9.72 -20.28 8.75
C PHE A 400 -8.93 -20.52 7.45
N LEU A 401 -7.61 -20.77 7.51
CA LEU A 401 -6.83 -21.01 6.29
C LEU A 401 -7.38 -22.19 5.48
N ASP A 402 -7.64 -23.34 6.13
CA ASP A 402 -8.17 -24.52 5.43
C ASP A 402 -9.56 -24.29 4.87
N LEU A 403 -10.40 -23.50 5.55
CA LEU A 403 -11.72 -23.14 5.05
C LEU A 403 -11.60 -22.34 3.75
N VAL A 404 -10.69 -21.36 3.71
CA VAL A 404 -10.43 -20.55 2.50
C VAL A 404 -9.81 -21.39 1.37
N LEU A 405 -8.82 -22.22 1.68
CA LEU A 405 -8.12 -23.04 0.67
C LEU A 405 -9.02 -24.11 0.05
N ASN A 406 -9.97 -24.65 0.83
CA ASN A 406 -10.90 -25.69 0.39
C ASN A 406 -12.29 -25.14 0.05
N ALA A 407 -12.43 -23.82 -0.12
CA ALA A 407 -13.70 -23.19 -0.46
C ALA A 407 -14.24 -23.75 -1.77
N ALA A 408 -15.52 -24.13 -1.78
CA ALA A 408 -16.17 -24.61 -2.98
C ALA A 408 -16.27 -23.49 -4.03
N PRO A 409 -16.14 -23.77 -5.34
CA PRO A 409 -16.16 -22.72 -6.37
C PRO A 409 -17.38 -21.79 -6.33
N HIS A 410 -18.56 -22.31 -5.96
CA HIS A 410 -19.79 -21.53 -5.85
C HIS A 410 -19.83 -20.58 -4.64
N SER A 411 -18.97 -20.81 -3.64
CA SER A 411 -18.81 -19.94 -2.47
C SER A 411 -17.81 -18.81 -2.72
N ILE A 412 -17.00 -18.89 -3.78
CA ILE A 412 -15.98 -17.87 -4.09
C ILE A 412 -16.65 -16.74 -4.89
N ARG A 413 -16.84 -15.59 -4.24
CA ARG A 413 -17.43 -14.38 -4.84
C ARG A 413 -16.41 -13.54 -5.62
N TYR A 414 -15.15 -13.65 -5.26
CA TYR A 414 -14.05 -12.94 -5.91
C TYR A 414 -12.78 -13.79 -5.85
N SER A 415 -12.03 -13.85 -6.95
CA SER A 415 -10.70 -14.46 -7.00
C SER A 415 -9.84 -13.79 -8.06
N ALA A 416 -8.70 -13.25 -7.64
CA ALA A 416 -7.68 -12.71 -8.55
C ALA A 416 -6.29 -12.85 -7.93
N LEU A 417 -5.26 -13.00 -8.75
CA LEU A 417 -3.87 -12.89 -8.35
C LEU A 417 -3.42 -11.44 -8.47
N HIS A 418 -3.10 -10.84 -7.33
CA HIS A 418 -2.52 -9.50 -7.27
C HIS A 418 -1.11 -9.56 -6.74
N SER A 419 -0.28 -8.62 -7.20
CA SER A 419 1.05 -8.42 -6.65
C SER A 419 1.13 -7.17 -5.78
N GLU A 420 2.08 -7.17 -4.85
CA GLU A 420 2.45 -6.03 -4.01
C GLU A 420 3.31 -5.00 -4.77
N GLU A 421 3.74 -3.91 -4.12
CA GLU A 421 4.53 -2.83 -4.75
C GLU A 421 5.82 -3.35 -5.44
N GLY A 422 5.84 -3.37 -6.78
CA GLY A 422 6.97 -3.88 -7.55
C GLY A 422 8.26 -3.06 -7.40
N GLY A 423 8.18 -1.85 -6.83
CA GLY A 423 9.35 -1.06 -6.44
C GLY A 423 10.13 -1.61 -5.24
N ARG A 424 9.53 -2.53 -4.46
CA ARG A 424 10.11 -3.07 -3.21
C ARG A 424 10.02 -4.58 -3.12
N PHE A 425 9.06 -5.18 -3.83
CA PHE A 425 8.80 -6.61 -3.75
C PHE A 425 8.94 -7.30 -5.09
N LEU A 426 9.79 -8.33 -5.15
CA LEU A 426 9.96 -9.18 -6.33
C LEU A 426 8.95 -10.32 -6.27
N ASN A 427 8.06 -10.39 -7.26
CA ASN A 427 7.08 -11.47 -7.42
C ASN A 427 6.27 -11.76 -6.15
N ALA A 428 6.04 -10.75 -5.31
CA ALA A 428 5.17 -10.89 -4.14
C ALA A 428 3.72 -10.95 -4.61
N VAL A 429 3.23 -12.16 -4.82
CA VAL A 429 1.91 -12.45 -5.36
C VAL A 429 1.05 -13.09 -4.28
N SER A 430 -0.20 -12.65 -4.14
CA SER A 430 -1.20 -13.27 -3.29
C SER A 430 -2.51 -13.49 -4.04
N ARG A 431 -3.13 -14.65 -3.84
CA ARG A 431 -4.51 -14.89 -4.27
C ARG A 431 -5.45 -14.15 -3.33
N HIS A 432 -6.14 -13.16 -3.87
CA HIS A 432 -7.13 -12.36 -3.19
C HIS A 432 -8.51 -13.00 -3.35
N LEU A 433 -9.21 -13.22 -2.24
CA LEU A 433 -10.46 -13.97 -2.21
C LEU A 433 -11.54 -13.25 -1.38
N VAL A 434 -12.79 -13.40 -1.82
CA VAL A 434 -13.96 -13.17 -0.98
C VAL A 434 -14.79 -14.45 -1.02
N VAL A 435 -15.01 -15.07 0.14
CA VAL A 435 -15.59 -16.41 0.25
C VAL A 435 -16.83 -16.38 1.14
N ASP A 436 -17.97 -16.79 0.60
CA ASP A 436 -19.19 -16.99 1.38
C ASP A 436 -19.05 -18.10 2.40
N VAL A 437 -19.59 -17.86 3.59
CA VAL A 437 -19.71 -18.86 4.64
C VAL A 437 -21.10 -18.89 5.25
N ASP A 438 -21.46 -20.04 5.81
CA ASP A 438 -22.62 -20.14 6.68
C ASP A 438 -22.34 -19.41 8.01
N THR A 439 -23.07 -18.32 8.24
CA THR A 439 -22.90 -17.48 9.43
C THR A 439 -23.46 -18.11 10.69
N ALA A 440 -24.34 -19.11 10.60
CA ALA A 440 -24.91 -19.76 11.79
C ALA A 440 -23.82 -20.40 12.66
N ALA A 441 -22.85 -21.06 12.02
CA ALA A 441 -21.71 -21.69 12.67
C ALA A 441 -20.64 -20.69 13.19
N LEU A 442 -20.69 -19.43 12.74
CA LEU A 442 -19.71 -18.39 13.04
C LEU A 442 -20.36 -17.11 13.60
N SER A 443 -21.54 -17.25 14.20
CA SER A 443 -22.32 -16.13 14.73
C SER A 443 -21.57 -15.39 15.85
N THR A 444 -20.82 -16.12 16.66
CA THR A 444 -19.81 -15.60 17.58
C THR A 444 -18.41 -15.85 17.00
N PRO A 445 -17.72 -14.83 16.46
CA PRO A 445 -16.39 -15.01 15.94
C PRO A 445 -15.39 -15.29 17.08
N PRO A 446 -14.27 -15.98 16.79
CA PRO A 446 -13.20 -16.20 17.76
C PRO A 446 -12.52 -14.88 18.16
N GLU A 447 -11.76 -14.91 19.26
CA GLU A 447 -10.95 -13.78 19.72
C GLU A 447 -10.06 -13.20 18.61
N GLY A 448 -9.94 -11.87 18.59
CA GLY A 448 -9.27 -11.11 17.52
C GLY A 448 -10.11 -10.94 16.25
N TYR A 449 -11.26 -11.60 16.10
CA TYR A 449 -12.10 -11.48 14.90
C TYR A 449 -13.43 -10.76 15.17
N ARG A 450 -13.91 -10.02 14.17
CA ARG A 450 -15.18 -9.29 14.25
C ARG A 450 -15.88 -9.27 12.91
N TRP A 451 -17.20 -9.44 12.92
CA TRP A 451 -18.02 -9.16 11.75
C TRP A 451 -18.23 -7.64 11.61
N VAL A 452 -17.88 -7.09 10.46
CA VAL A 452 -18.07 -5.67 10.13
C VAL A 452 -18.71 -5.53 8.76
N THR A 453 -19.52 -4.51 8.53
CA THR A 453 -20.02 -4.27 7.18
C THR A 453 -18.92 -3.71 6.28
N PRO A 454 -18.99 -3.92 4.95
CA PRO A 454 -18.13 -3.22 4.00
C PRO A 454 -18.16 -1.69 4.18
N GLY A 455 -19.32 -1.11 4.46
CA GLY A 455 -19.47 0.32 4.74
C GLY A 455 -18.71 0.79 5.98
N GLN A 456 -18.73 0.01 7.06
CA GLN A 456 -17.93 0.31 8.27
C GLN A 456 -16.44 0.24 7.98
N LEU A 457 -15.99 -0.79 7.26
CA LEU A 457 -14.58 -0.93 6.88
C LEU A 457 -14.11 0.22 5.97
N ASN A 458 -14.96 0.65 5.03
CA ASN A 458 -14.68 1.80 4.18
C ASN A 458 -14.63 3.13 4.95
N TRP A 459 -15.53 3.32 5.91
CA TRP A 459 -15.46 4.47 6.82
C TRP A 459 -14.14 4.50 7.58
N LEU A 460 -13.71 3.37 8.15
CA LEU A 460 -12.42 3.26 8.84
C LEU A 460 -11.22 3.49 7.90
N ALA A 461 -11.30 3.07 6.63
CA ALA A 461 -10.27 3.33 5.62
C ALA A 461 -10.11 4.82 5.25
N ARG A 462 -11.00 5.71 5.72
CA ARG A 462 -10.82 7.17 5.64
C ARG A 462 -9.96 7.72 6.78
N HIS A 463 -9.57 6.86 7.72
CA HIS A 463 -8.72 7.19 8.85
C HIS A 463 -7.45 6.34 8.79
N SER A 464 -6.35 6.94 9.22
CA SER A 464 -5.06 6.27 9.26
C SER A 464 -5.04 5.15 10.29
N ARG A 465 -4.32 4.06 10.00
CA ARG A 465 -3.96 3.01 10.98
C ARG A 465 -5.14 2.22 11.55
N TYR A 466 -6.19 2.06 10.74
CA TYR A 466 -7.31 1.18 11.05
C TYR A 466 -7.37 -0.05 10.15
N VAL A 467 -7.08 0.09 8.85
CA VAL A 467 -7.27 -0.97 7.87
C VAL A 467 -5.96 -1.21 7.14
N ASN A 468 -5.41 -2.42 7.22
CA ASN A 468 -4.12 -2.76 6.63
C ASN A 468 -4.20 -2.85 5.09
N VAL A 469 -3.05 -2.84 4.41
CA VAL A 469 -2.98 -2.77 2.94
C VAL A 469 -3.65 -3.95 2.23
N GLN A 470 -3.64 -5.12 2.85
CA GLN A 470 -4.23 -6.34 2.30
C GLN A 470 -5.76 -6.28 2.37
N ALA A 471 -6.33 -5.82 3.49
CA ALA A 471 -7.75 -5.56 3.61
C ALA A 471 -8.19 -4.44 2.66
N ARG A 472 -7.39 -3.37 2.51
CA ARG A 472 -7.65 -2.30 1.53
C ARG A 472 -7.67 -2.83 0.10
N SER A 473 -6.80 -3.77 -0.25
CA SER A 473 -6.81 -4.38 -1.59
C SER A 473 -8.13 -5.11 -1.92
N LEU A 474 -8.68 -5.87 -0.96
CA LEU A 474 -10.01 -6.50 -1.12
C LEU A 474 -11.15 -5.47 -1.07
N LEU A 475 -11.03 -4.44 -0.23
CA LEU A 475 -12.01 -3.36 -0.16
C LEU A 475 -12.09 -2.55 -1.47
N ALA A 476 -10.97 -2.40 -2.19
CA ALA A 476 -10.97 -1.77 -3.51
C ALA A 476 -11.84 -2.55 -4.52
N ALA A 477 -11.83 -3.89 -4.46
CA ALA A 477 -12.70 -4.72 -5.29
C ALA A 477 -14.19 -4.56 -4.94
N LEU A 478 -14.52 -4.43 -3.66
CA LEU A 478 -15.89 -4.15 -3.21
C LEU A 478 -16.36 -2.75 -3.65
N ASN A 479 -15.54 -1.74 -3.39
CA ASN A 479 -15.83 -0.35 -3.70
C ASN A 479 -16.02 -0.10 -5.20
N SER A 480 -15.20 -0.73 -6.05
CA SER A 480 -15.31 -0.58 -7.50
C SER A 480 -16.43 -1.39 -8.14
N GLY A 481 -17.14 -2.22 -7.35
CA GLY A 481 -18.19 -3.11 -7.85
C GLY A 481 -17.65 -4.36 -8.56
N ALA A 482 -16.35 -4.64 -8.47
CA ALA A 482 -15.75 -5.88 -8.97
C ALA A 482 -16.33 -7.12 -8.27
N VAL A 483 -16.75 -6.96 -7.01
CA VAL A 483 -17.51 -7.97 -6.25
C VAL A 483 -18.69 -7.31 -5.53
N ARG A 484 -19.83 -8.01 -5.48
CA ARG A 484 -21.06 -7.58 -4.80
C ARG A 484 -21.52 -8.69 -3.82
N LEU A 485 -21.99 -8.31 -2.63
CA LEU A 485 -22.27 -9.22 -1.49
C LEU A 485 -23.75 -9.31 -1.08
#